data_AF-A0A954BIZ6-F1
#
_entry.id   AF-A0A954BIZ6-F1
#
_cell.length_a   1.000
_cell.length_b   1.000
_cell.length_c   1.000
_cell.angle_alpha   90.00
_cell.angle_beta   90.00
_cell.angle_gamma   90.00
#
_symmetry.space_group_name_H-M   'P 1'
#
loop_
_entity.id
_entity.type
_entity.pdbx_description
1 polymer ?
#
loop_
_entity_poly.entity_id
_entity_poly.type
_entity_poly.pdbx_seq_one_letter_code
_entity_poly.pdbx_strand_id
1 'polypeptide(L)'
;MLSGRRLDLAHPSPMDVEIEDIAHGLARVARWNGQTKGEHAFSVAEHSVIVERICRKLDPSMTAKQGITALLHDAPEYVIG
;
A
#
# COMPACT_ATOMS: atom_id res chain seq x y z
N MET A 1 1.01 -14.28 6.66
CA MET A 1 0.64 -13.91 5.29
C MET A 1 0.31 -15.17 4.48
N LEU A 2 -0.38 -15.05 3.34
CA LEU A 2 -0.72 -16.22 2.50
C LEU A 2 0.51 -16.90 1.90
N SER A 3 1.62 -16.18 1.76
CA SER A 3 2.95 -16.72 1.43
C SER A 3 3.51 -17.72 2.47
N GLY A 4 2.91 -17.81 3.66
CA GLY A 4 3.43 -18.57 4.80
C GLY A 4 4.39 -17.78 5.70
N ARG A 5 4.82 -16.59 5.27
CA ARG A 5 5.66 -15.68 6.09
C ARG A 5 4.88 -15.05 7.23
N ARG A 6 5.63 -14.52 8.20
CA ARG A 6 5.10 -13.78 9.36
C ARG A 6 5.93 -12.52 9.57
N LEU A 7 5.29 -11.44 9.98
CA LEU A 7 5.95 -10.21 10.40
C LEU A 7 5.71 -10.00 11.89
N ASP A 8 6.77 -9.78 12.65
CA ASP A 8 6.67 -9.38 14.05
C ASP A 8 6.16 -7.93 14.14
N LEU A 9 5.14 -7.69 14.95
CA LEU A 9 4.49 -6.38 15.07
C LEU A 9 5.34 -5.38 15.89
N ALA A 10 6.07 -5.84 16.90
CA ALA A 10 6.90 -5.00 17.76
C ALA A 10 8.28 -4.76 17.15
N HIS A 11 8.80 -5.76 16.43
CA HIS A 11 10.15 -5.76 15.87
C HIS A 11 10.17 -6.24 14.41
N PRO A 12 9.55 -5.50 13.47
CA PRO A 12 9.45 -5.92 12.08
C PRO A 12 10.83 -6.02 11.43
N SER A 13 11.11 -7.18 10.84
CA SER A 13 12.33 -7.42 10.07
C SER A 13 12.10 -7.07 8.59
N PRO A 14 12.99 -6.31 7.93
CA PRO A 14 12.91 -6.06 6.50
C PRO A 14 12.94 -7.34 5.66
N MET A 15 13.59 -8.41 6.16
CA MET A 15 13.69 -9.69 5.46
C MET A 15 12.36 -10.44 5.42
N ASP A 16 11.36 -10.03 6.20
CA ASP A 16 10.03 -10.63 6.28
C ASP A 16 8.97 -9.87 5.47
N VAL A 17 9.38 -8.80 4.76
CA VAL A 17 8.49 -7.97 3.95
C VAL A 17 8.61 -8.35 2.48
N GLU A 18 7.52 -8.83 1.90
CA GLU A 18 7.41 -9.17 0.48
C GLU A 18 6.34 -8.31 -0.19
N ILE A 19 6.58 -7.88 -1.42
CA ILE A 19 5.68 -6.97 -2.13
C ILE A 19 4.33 -7.63 -2.46
N GLU A 20 4.32 -8.95 -2.68
CA GLU A 20 3.11 -9.72 -2.94
C GLU A 20 2.18 -9.74 -1.73
N ASP A 21 2.74 -9.86 -0.53
CA ASP A 21 1.97 -9.85 0.72
C ASP A 21 1.38 -8.46 0.98
N ILE A 22 2.15 -7.39 0.75
CA ILE A 22 1.67 -6.01 0.80
C ILE A 22 0.52 -5.81 -0.20
N ALA A 23 0.75 -6.13 -1.48
CA ALA A 23 -0.24 -5.93 -2.53
C ALA A 23 -1.54 -6.70 -2.26
N HIS A 24 -1.43 -7.94 -1.76
CA HIS A 24 -2.59 -8.76 -1.42
C HIS A 24 -3.41 -8.16 -0.28
N GLY A 25 -2.74 -7.69 0.78
CA GLY A 25 -3.39 -7.03 1.92
C GLY A 25 -4.04 -5.72 1.53
N LEU A 26 -3.26 -4.79 0.96
CA LEU A 26 -3.74 -3.45 0.60
C LEU A 26 -4.89 -3.46 -0.41
N ALA A 27 -4.97 -4.47 -1.29
CA ALA A 27 -6.09 -4.62 -2.22
C ALA A 27 -7.43 -4.94 -1.54
N ARG A 28 -7.43 -5.25 -0.24
CA ARG A 28 -8.62 -5.64 0.55
C ARG A 28 -8.88 -4.73 1.75
N VAL A 29 -7.91 -3.93 2.17
CA VAL A 29 -8.13 -2.89 3.20
C VAL A 29 -8.96 -1.77 2.58
N ALA A 30 -10.17 -1.57 3.10
CA ALA A 30 -11.09 -0.55 2.63
C ALA A 30 -10.81 0.79 3.31
N ARG A 31 -10.69 1.86 2.52
CA ARG A 31 -10.61 3.23 3.05
C ARG A 31 -11.99 3.76 3.43
N TRP A 32 -12.00 4.86 4.18
CA TRP A 32 -13.22 5.57 4.59
C TRP A 32 -14.23 4.70 5.34
N ASN A 33 -13.77 3.65 6.04
CA ASN A 33 -14.63 2.65 6.68
C ASN A 33 -15.67 2.03 5.72
N GLY A 34 -15.35 1.96 4.42
CA GLY A 34 -16.27 1.46 3.40
C GLY A 34 -17.44 2.38 3.06
N GLN A 35 -17.48 3.62 3.58
CA GLN A 35 -18.48 4.64 3.23
C GLN A 35 -18.20 5.25 1.85
N THR A 36 -18.16 4.40 0.83
CA THR A 36 -17.81 4.74 -0.56
C THR A 36 -18.90 4.28 -1.51
N LYS A 37 -19.06 4.97 -2.64
CA LYS A 37 -20.03 4.59 -3.68
C LYS A 37 -19.40 3.58 -4.64
N GLY A 38 -20.12 2.52 -4.98
CA GLY A 38 -19.70 1.50 -5.94
C GLY A 38 -19.90 0.09 -5.39
N GLU A 39 -19.76 -0.92 -6.26
CA GLU A 39 -19.88 -2.34 -5.88
C GLU A 39 -18.65 -2.86 -5.14
N HIS A 40 -17.51 -2.18 -5.27
CA HIS A 40 -16.23 -2.55 -4.67
C HIS A 40 -15.75 -1.45 -3.73
N ALA A 41 -15.03 -1.86 -2.68
CA ALA A 41 -14.40 -0.93 -1.75
C ALA A 41 -13.29 -0.13 -2.44
N PHE A 42 -13.19 1.16 -2.13
CA PHE A 42 -12.01 1.95 -2.47
C PHE A 42 -10.85 1.50 -1.57
N SER A 43 -9.95 0.70 -2.14
CA SER A 43 -8.89 0.03 -1.37
C SER A 43 -7.69 0.94 -1.12
N VAL A 44 -6.88 0.60 -0.12
CA VAL A 44 -5.58 1.27 0.12
C VAL A 44 -4.65 1.10 -1.08
N ALA A 45 -4.68 -0.07 -1.76
CA ALA A 45 -3.90 -0.28 -2.97
C ALA A 45 -4.27 0.70 -4.10
N GLU A 46 -5.58 0.90 -4.33
CA GLU A 46 -6.04 1.85 -5.34
C GLU A 46 -5.62 3.28 -5.00
N HIS A 47 -5.78 3.67 -3.73
CA HIS A 47 -5.31 4.95 -3.21
C HIS A 47 -3.80 5.16 -3.44
N SER A 48 -2.97 4.18 -3.09
CA SER A 48 -1.51 4.27 -3.26
C SER A 48 -1.09 4.51 -4.73
N VAL A 49 -1.76 3.84 -5.68
CA VAL A 49 -1.52 4.06 -7.12
C VAL A 49 -1.97 5.47 -7.55
N ILE A 50 -3.08 5.97 -7.03
CA ILE A 50 -3.55 7.33 -7.30
C ILE A 50 -2.56 8.37 -6.74
N VAL A 51 -2.08 8.19 -5.51
CA VAL A 51 -1.09 9.08 -4.88
C VAL A 51 0.19 9.14 -5.71
N GLU A 52 0.75 7.99 -6.09
CA GLU A 52 1.98 7.95 -6.91
C GLU A 52 1.80 8.72 -8.24
N ARG A 53 0.65 8.54 -8.91
CA ARG A 53 0.32 9.25 -10.14
C ARG A 53 0.17 10.76 -9.93
N ILE A 54 -0.41 11.19 -8.81
CA ILE A 54 -0.51 12.60 -8.45
C ILE A 54 0.89 13.18 -8.19
N CYS A 55 1.73 12.49 -7.42
CA CYS A 55 3.12 12.91 -7.17
C CYS A 55 3.90 13.12 -8.47
N ARG A 56 3.82 12.18 -9.44
CA ARG A 56 4.44 12.35 -10.77
C ARG A 56 3.92 13.54 -11.57
N LYS A 57 2.64 13.86 -11.43
CA LYS A 57 2.05 15.02 -12.12
C LYS A 57 2.50 16.34 -11.50
N LEU A 58 2.64 16.37 -10.17
CA LEU A 58 3.08 17.55 -9.43
C LEU A 58 4.59 17.81 -9.58
N ASP A 59 5.38 16.74 -9.63
CA ASP A 59 6.82 16.79 -9.89
C ASP A 59 7.20 15.88 -11.06
N PRO A 60 7.20 16.40 -12.31
CA PRO A 60 7.64 15.64 -13.48
C PRO A 60 9.12 15.21 -13.43
N SER A 61 9.94 15.79 -12.55
CA SER A 61 11.35 15.43 -12.36
C SER A 61 11.57 14.30 -11.34
N MET A 62 10.49 13.84 -10.70
CA MET A 62 10.53 12.84 -9.66
C MET A 62 11.23 11.54 -10.12
N THR A 63 12.22 11.12 -9.36
CA THR A 63 12.99 9.91 -9.62
C THR A 63 12.15 8.64 -9.40
N ALA A 64 12.59 7.52 -9.98
CA ALA A 64 11.94 6.23 -9.77
C ALA A 64 11.87 5.84 -8.28
N LYS A 65 12.93 6.12 -7.51
CA LYS A 65 12.97 5.82 -6.07
C LYS A 65 11.92 6.62 -5.29
N GLN A 66 11.77 7.91 -5.60
CA GLN A 66 10.73 8.74 -4.99
C GLN A 66 9.32 8.26 -5.39
N GLY A 67 9.14 7.82 -6.64
CA GLY A 67 7.88 7.19 -7.06
C GLY A 67 7.55 5.92 -6.27
N ILE A 68 8.54 5.05 -6.02
CA ILE A 68 8.35 3.86 -5.17
C ILE A 68 8.03 4.27 -3.73
N THR A 69 8.70 5.29 -3.17
CA THR A 69 8.35 5.81 -1.84
C THR A 69 6.92 6.31 -1.78
N ALA A 70 6.45 7.05 -2.81
CA ALA A 70 5.05 7.49 -2.90
C ALA A 70 4.08 6.30 -3.03
N LEU A 71 4.45 5.26 -3.79
CA LEU A 71 3.61 4.07 -3.94
C LEU A 71 3.51 3.24 -2.65
N LEU A 72 4.59 3.16 -1.87
CA LEU A 72 4.68 2.34 -0.66
C LEU A 72 4.42 3.13 0.64
N HIS A 73 3.98 4.38 0.57
CA HIS A 73 3.80 5.23 1.75
C HIS A 73 2.83 4.63 2.78
N ASP A 74 1.71 4.08 2.30
CA ASP A 74 0.70 3.40 3.12
C ASP A 74 0.91 1.87 3.16
N ALA A 75 2.07 1.36 2.73
CA ALA A 75 2.38 -0.07 2.80
C ALA A 75 2.21 -0.70 4.19
N PRO A 76 2.50 -0.03 5.32
CA PRO A 76 2.28 -0.60 6.66
C PRO A 76 0.84 -1.06 6.94
N GLU A 77 -0.17 -0.49 6.27
CA GLU A 77 -1.59 -0.83 6.47
C GLU A 77 -1.91 -2.31 6.16
N TYR A 78 -1.05 -3.02 5.41
CA TYR A 78 -1.21 -4.47 5.20
C TYR A 78 -1.06 -5.31 6.49
N VAL A 79 -0.54 -4.70 7.56
CA VAL A 79 -0.32 -5.32 8.87
C VAL A 79 -1.15 -4.65 9.96
N ILE A 80 -1.17 -3.31 10.01
CA ILE A 80 -1.81 -2.57 11.12
C ILE A 80 -3.26 -2.16 10.83
N GLY A 81 -3.69 -2.23 9.57
CA GLY A 81 -5.02 -1.79 9.14
C GLY A 81 -5.15 -0.28 9.00
#